data_AF-A0A7Z9BSX9-F1
#
_entry.id   AF-A0A7Z9BSX9-F1
#
_cell.length_a   1.000
_cell.length_b   1.000
_cell.length_c   1.000
_cell.angle_alpha   90.00
_cell.angle_beta   90.00
_cell.angle_gamma   90.00
#
_symmetry.space_group_name_H-M   'P 1'
#
loop_
_entity.id
_entity.type
_entity.pdbx_description
1 polymer ?
#
loop_
_entity_poly.entity_id
_entity_poly.type
_entity_poly.pdbx_seq_one_letter_code
_entity_poly.pdbx_strand_id
1 'polypeptide(L)'
;MTENQVMKNLFLLGTLSFSIAFGLGIVVEKNITKSAAIGGIATISTLSSAFVLSKKSEGELKKLNSQTETLKSLENQILNLKNQKIKLVKVIDIKTQLKLTIELEYNLIIGEVNSLKEEIKSLNTQRENLQNVIDNLQNQERNLLQLIDKKTQSKITSEPQNSSLLTKIKDPRKKIHKKIEILTEKNTLYAQNLASIPQDFWSIYKYNVETFRYQIPRNNWGYHWSKLAHGLNILSEENTLLAYFAFYGGSHYYKLLYLLERFFSNLTQFQINLNIEIIDYGCGQALGTTCFLDYLIQNNFPSIIIDRITLIEPSEIALSRGILHINHLRLDSQNIDIKLINKQLESLNKNDFSTSTQNIKLHIFSNILDITGFEINNLANTIRESQSGMNYFLCVSPTDLENRIQQFFNFWYQNGCYTEEIQLSSEDLYQETWRFKLDKFKLDKIHRTQKLFYVNL
;
A
#
# COMPACT_ATOMS: atom_id res chain seq x y z
N MET A 1 -48.45 37.26 23.13
CA MET A 1 -49.24 38.44 23.56
C MET A 1 -48.24 39.48 24.04
N THR A 2 -48.30 40.73 23.56
CA THR A 2 -47.35 41.75 24.01
C THR A 2 -47.63 42.10 25.47
N GLU A 3 -46.60 42.44 26.24
CA GLU A 3 -46.70 42.79 27.67
C GLU A 3 -47.73 43.92 27.91
N ASN A 4 -47.79 44.85 26.96
CA ASN A 4 -48.76 45.95 26.92
C ASN A 4 -50.23 45.47 26.80
N GLN A 5 -50.47 44.36 26.12
CA GLN A 5 -51.82 43.81 25.95
C GLN A 5 -52.27 42.99 27.16
N VAL A 6 -51.34 42.32 27.86
CA VAL A 6 -51.61 41.65 29.13
C VAL A 6 -51.98 42.67 30.21
N MET A 7 -51.24 43.78 30.30
CA MET A 7 -51.51 44.85 31.25
C MET A 7 -52.87 45.53 31.02
N LYS A 8 -53.24 45.78 29.76
CA LYS A 8 -54.56 46.31 29.40
C LYS A 8 -55.69 45.37 29.81
N ASN A 9 -55.53 44.07 29.57
CA ASN A 9 -56.55 43.09 29.92
C ASN A 9 -56.69 42.92 31.44
N LEU A 10 -55.59 42.91 32.19
CA LEU A 10 -55.62 42.86 33.66
C LEU A 10 -56.32 44.10 34.23
N PHE A 11 -56.03 45.29 33.70
CA PHE A 11 -56.69 46.52 34.11
C PHE A 11 -58.20 46.48 33.86
N LEU A 12 -58.63 45.99 32.69
CA LEU A 12 -60.05 45.83 32.34
C LEU A 12 -60.75 44.82 33.27
N LEU A 13 -60.10 43.69 33.56
CA LEU A 13 -60.64 42.64 34.43
C LEU A 13 -60.78 43.13 35.88
N GLY A 14 -59.78 43.89 36.36
CA GLY A 14 -59.79 44.46 37.70
C GLY A 14 -60.87 45.51 37.88
N THR A 15 -61.01 46.43 36.92
CA THR A 15 -62.07 47.46 36.94
C THR A 15 -63.46 46.83 36.88
N LEU A 16 -63.68 45.83 36.02
CA LEU A 16 -64.94 45.11 35.93
C LEU A 16 -65.28 44.35 37.23
N SER A 17 -64.30 43.63 37.80
CA SER A 17 -64.46 42.91 39.06
C SER A 17 -64.80 43.86 40.21
N PHE A 18 -64.15 45.03 40.26
CA PHE A 18 -64.45 46.06 41.25
C PHE A 18 -65.89 46.54 41.10
N SER A 19 -66.29 46.96 39.89
CA SER A 19 -67.61 47.53 39.63
C SER A 19 -68.75 46.57 39.97
N ILE A 20 -68.63 45.29 39.60
CA ILE A 20 -69.66 44.28 39.88
C ILE A 20 -69.77 44.03 41.38
N ALA A 21 -68.65 43.77 42.06
CA ALA A 21 -68.66 43.44 43.48
C ALA A 21 -69.02 44.65 44.35
N PHE A 22 -68.59 45.86 43.97
CA PHE A 22 -69.00 47.11 44.61
C PHE A 22 -70.51 47.36 44.45
N GLY A 23 -71.05 47.18 43.23
CA GLY A 23 -72.47 47.34 42.95
C GLY A 23 -73.34 46.36 43.75
N LEU A 24 -72.95 45.09 43.79
CA LEU A 24 -73.60 44.09 44.64
C LEU A 24 -73.48 44.42 46.13
N GLY A 25 -72.29 44.87 46.56
CA GLY A 25 -72.05 45.33 47.93
C GLY A 25 -72.98 46.47 48.34
N ILE A 26 -73.21 47.45 47.47
CA ILE A 26 -74.13 48.57 47.76
C ILE A 26 -75.55 48.06 47.99
N VAL A 27 -76.01 47.12 47.16
CA VAL A 27 -77.36 46.55 47.26
C VAL A 27 -77.56 45.80 48.57
N VAL A 28 -76.54 45.05 49.02
CA VAL A 28 -76.61 44.16 50.18
C VAL A 28 -76.29 44.89 51.49
N GLU A 29 -75.16 45.58 51.56
CA GLU A 29 -74.63 46.18 52.80
C GLU A 29 -75.20 47.58 53.07
N LYS A 30 -75.74 48.26 52.04
CA LYS A 30 -76.21 49.67 52.09
C LYS A 30 -75.22 50.65 52.71
N ASN A 31 -73.92 50.32 52.66
CA ASN A 31 -72.84 51.10 53.22
C ASN A 31 -71.70 51.19 52.20
N ILE A 32 -71.37 52.42 51.80
CA ILE A 32 -70.38 52.68 50.74
C ILE A 32 -68.99 52.20 51.12
N THR A 33 -68.55 52.37 52.36
CA THR A 33 -67.19 51.97 52.78
C THR A 33 -67.05 50.46 52.85
N LYS A 34 -68.07 49.73 53.35
CA LYS A 34 -68.08 48.27 53.31
C LYS A 34 -68.15 47.72 51.88
N SER A 35 -68.98 48.34 51.03
CA SER A 35 -69.10 47.95 49.62
C SER A 35 -67.80 48.17 48.86
N ALA A 36 -67.09 49.27 49.12
CA ALA A 36 -65.77 49.56 48.56
C ALA A 36 -64.73 48.51 48.99
N ALA A 37 -64.78 48.05 50.25
CA ALA A 37 -63.92 46.98 50.73
C ALA A 37 -64.21 45.65 50.01
N ILE A 38 -65.49 45.30 49.81
CA ILE A 38 -65.90 44.11 49.04
C ILE A 38 -65.40 44.19 47.59
N GLY A 39 -65.58 45.34 46.93
CA GLY A 39 -65.06 45.60 45.58
C GLY A 39 -63.53 45.44 45.51
N GLY A 40 -62.80 45.99 46.49
CA GLY A 40 -61.35 45.88 46.58
C GLY A 40 -60.87 44.44 46.73
N ILE A 41 -61.49 43.67 47.63
CA ILE A 41 -61.15 42.25 47.85
C ILE A 41 -61.41 41.42 46.59
N ALA A 42 -62.56 41.61 45.94
CA ALA A 42 -62.89 40.90 44.70
C ALA A 42 -61.88 41.20 43.59
N THR A 43 -61.44 42.46 43.49
CA THR A 43 -60.44 42.89 42.50
C THR A 43 -59.10 42.22 42.74
N ILE A 44 -58.61 42.21 43.99
CA ILE A 44 -57.34 41.57 44.35
C ILE A 44 -57.38 40.06 44.07
N SER A 45 -58.48 39.40 44.44
CA SER A 45 -58.69 37.97 44.18
C SER A 45 -58.65 37.65 42.68
N THR A 46 -59.44 38.39 41.88
CA THR A 46 -59.52 38.21 40.43
C THR A 46 -58.19 38.47 39.72
N LEU A 47 -57.48 39.54 40.08
CA LEU A 47 -56.17 39.86 39.50
C LEU A 47 -55.11 38.82 39.87
N SER A 48 -55.11 38.33 41.12
CA SER A 48 -54.18 37.29 41.57
C SER A 48 -54.38 35.99 40.80
N SER A 49 -55.64 35.55 40.62
CA SER A 49 -55.96 34.37 39.80
C SER A 49 -55.56 34.54 38.34
N ALA A 50 -55.85 35.70 37.74
CA ALA A 50 -55.50 35.99 36.34
C ALA A 50 -53.97 36.00 36.11
N PHE A 51 -53.20 36.56 37.06
CA PHE A 51 -51.75 36.58 37.00
C PHE A 51 -51.14 35.17 37.04
N VAL A 52 -51.63 34.31 37.95
CA VAL A 52 -51.18 32.91 38.06
C VAL A 52 -51.46 32.14 36.76
N LEU A 53 -52.66 32.30 36.18
CA LEU A 53 -53.02 31.66 34.91
C LEU A 53 -52.15 32.14 33.74
N SER A 54 -51.83 33.44 33.69
CA SER A 54 -50.94 34.00 32.66
C SER A 54 -49.52 33.47 32.76
N LYS A 55 -48.99 33.27 33.97
CA LYS A 55 -47.65 32.71 34.15
C LYS A 55 -47.60 31.23 33.80
N LYS A 56 -48.66 30.48 34.12
CA LYS A 56 -48.80 29.07 33.72
C LYS A 56 -48.81 28.92 32.20
N SER A 57 -49.60 29.72 31.49
CA SER A 57 -49.68 29.66 30.02
C SER A 57 -48.38 30.07 29.34
N GLU A 58 -47.63 31.04 29.89
CA GLU A 58 -46.30 31.40 29.40
C GLU A 58 -45.30 30.23 29.52
N GLY A 59 -45.34 29.50 30.64
CA GLY A 59 -44.52 28.31 30.86
C GLY A 59 -44.85 27.17 29.89
N GLU A 60 -46.15 26.92 29.66
CA GLU A 60 -46.61 25.92 28.68
C GLU A 60 -46.20 26.28 27.25
N LEU A 61 -46.28 27.56 26.86
CA LEU A 61 -45.84 28.04 25.56
C LEU A 61 -44.33 27.85 25.34
N LYS A 62 -43.50 28.15 26.35
CA LYS A 62 -42.05 27.92 26.29
C LYS A 62 -41.72 26.44 26.13
N LYS A 63 -42.43 25.57 26.86
CA LYS A 63 -42.27 24.12 26.74
C LYS A 63 -42.66 23.62 25.34
N LEU A 64 -43.77 24.12 24.79
CA LEU A 64 -44.22 23.77 23.44
C LEU A 64 -43.23 24.22 22.36
N ASN A 65 -42.69 25.44 22.48
CA ASN A 65 -41.67 25.94 21.55
C ASN A 65 -40.41 25.10 21.58
N SER A 66 -39.91 24.75 22.78
CA SER A 66 -38.76 23.86 22.93
C SER A 66 -39.03 22.48 22.33
N GLN A 67 -40.21 21.90 22.55
CA GLN A 67 -40.62 20.63 21.92
C GLN A 67 -40.71 20.73 20.39
N THR A 68 -41.10 21.89 19.86
CA THR A 68 -41.17 22.12 18.41
C THR A 68 -39.77 22.16 17.79
N GLU A 69 -38.81 22.79 18.47
CA GLU A 69 -37.41 22.84 18.03
C GLU A 69 -36.75 21.45 18.07
N THR A 70 -36.99 20.67 19.12
CA THR A 70 -36.47 19.30 19.19
C THR A 70 -37.07 18.42 18.09
N LEU A 71 -38.37 18.56 17.80
CA LEU A 71 -39.04 17.81 16.74
C LEU A 71 -38.46 18.14 15.35
N LYS A 72 -38.21 19.42 15.03
CA LYS A 72 -37.53 19.83 13.79
C LYS A 72 -36.12 19.23 13.67
N SER A 73 -35.37 19.19 14.78
CA SER A 73 -34.04 18.58 14.80
C SER A 73 -34.10 17.07 14.51
N LEU A 74 -35.05 16.37 15.15
CA LEU A 74 -35.31 14.94 14.92
C LEU A 74 -35.72 14.66 13.47
N GLU A 75 -36.58 15.49 12.87
CA GLU A 75 -36.97 15.36 11.46
C GLU A 75 -35.77 15.47 10.52
N ASN A 76 -34.87 16.42 10.77
CA ASN A 76 -33.63 16.57 10.00
C ASN A 76 -32.69 15.36 10.16
N GLN A 77 -32.58 14.82 11.37
CA GLN A 77 -31.79 13.60 11.61
C GLN A 77 -32.39 12.39 10.87
N ILE A 78 -33.71 12.22 10.89
CA ILE A 78 -34.40 11.17 10.15
C ILE A 78 -34.18 11.30 8.64
N LEU A 79 -34.21 12.52 8.10
CA LEU A 79 -33.95 12.76 6.68
C LEU A 79 -32.51 12.39 6.31
N ASN A 80 -31.53 12.76 7.14
CA ASN A 80 -30.13 12.38 6.93
C ASN A 80 -29.93 10.86 6.96
N LEU A 81 -30.52 10.17 7.95
CA LEU A 81 -30.45 8.71 8.05
C LEU A 81 -31.12 8.01 6.86
N LYS A 82 -32.25 8.53 6.34
CA LYS A 82 -32.87 8.02 5.11
C LYS A 82 -31.94 8.14 3.91
N ASN A 83 -31.26 9.27 3.76
CA ASN A 83 -30.29 9.48 2.67
C ASN A 83 -29.08 8.55 2.80
N GLN A 84 -28.56 8.35 4.01
CA GLN A 84 -27.49 7.38 4.28
C GLN A 84 -27.92 5.95 3.94
N LYS A 85 -29.14 5.55 4.33
CA LYS A 85 -29.70 4.24 3.98
C LYS A 85 -29.77 4.03 2.47
N ILE A 86 -30.23 5.03 1.69
CA ILE A 86 -30.29 4.95 0.23
C ILE A 86 -28.89 4.74 -0.38
N LYS A 87 -27.87 5.46 0.12
CA LYS A 87 -26.49 5.30 -0.32
C LYS A 87 -25.97 3.90 -0.01
N LEU A 88 -26.23 3.39 1.20
CA LEU A 88 -25.78 2.07 1.63
C LEU A 88 -26.41 0.95 0.80
N VAL A 89 -27.71 1.04 0.48
CA VAL A 89 -28.39 0.07 -0.38
C VAL A 89 -27.73 -0.01 -1.76
N LYS A 90 -27.42 1.14 -2.39
CA LYS A 90 -26.70 1.15 -3.68
C LYS A 90 -25.33 0.48 -3.61
N VAL A 91 -24.58 0.68 -2.53
CA VAL A 91 -23.28 0.03 -2.32
C VAL A 91 -23.45 -1.48 -2.16
N ILE A 92 -24.47 -1.92 -1.43
CA ILE A 92 -24.77 -3.36 -1.25
C ILE A 92 -25.13 -3.99 -2.61
N ASP A 93 -25.97 -3.33 -3.41
CA ASP A 93 -26.37 -3.84 -4.73
C ASP A 93 -25.15 -4.01 -5.66
N ILE A 94 -24.28 -3.00 -5.72
CA ILE A 94 -23.03 -3.06 -6.52
C ILE A 94 -22.13 -4.19 -6.04
N LYS A 95 -21.92 -4.33 -4.72
CA LYS A 95 -21.09 -5.42 -4.16
C LYS A 95 -21.69 -6.79 -4.42
N THR A 96 -23.02 -6.90 -4.43
CA THR A 96 -23.71 -8.15 -4.72
C THR A 96 -23.52 -8.57 -6.16
N GLN A 97 -23.63 -7.62 -7.11
CA GLN A 97 -23.35 -7.89 -8.52
C GLN A 97 -21.89 -8.28 -8.75
N LEU A 98 -20.95 -7.56 -8.13
CA LEU A 98 -19.53 -7.89 -8.22
C LEU A 98 -19.22 -9.30 -7.69
N LYS A 99 -19.84 -9.69 -6.57
CA LYS A 99 -19.71 -11.04 -6.01
C LYS A 99 -20.17 -12.10 -7.01
N LEU A 100 -21.32 -11.91 -7.65
CA LEU A 100 -21.85 -12.85 -8.64
C LEU A 100 -20.91 -13.00 -9.84
N THR A 101 -20.33 -11.89 -10.33
CA THR A 101 -19.35 -11.93 -11.42
C THR A 101 -18.10 -12.71 -11.03
N ILE A 102 -17.55 -12.47 -9.84
CA ILE A 102 -16.37 -13.20 -9.33
C ILE A 102 -16.67 -14.70 -9.20
N GLU A 103 -17.86 -15.05 -8.73
CA GLU A 103 -18.28 -16.45 -8.54
C GLU A 103 -18.41 -17.17 -9.90
N LEU A 104 -18.85 -16.48 -10.95
CA LEU A 104 -18.86 -17.00 -12.32
C LEU A 104 -17.43 -17.21 -12.87
N GLU A 105 -16.56 -16.22 -12.72
CA GLU A 105 -15.16 -16.30 -13.16
C GLU A 105 -14.40 -17.43 -12.45
N TYR A 106 -14.60 -17.57 -11.13
CA TYR A 106 -14.00 -18.65 -10.33
C TYR A 106 -14.40 -20.04 -10.85
N ASN A 107 -15.69 -20.23 -11.18
CA ASN A 107 -16.18 -21.48 -11.72
C ASN A 107 -15.59 -21.82 -13.10
N LEU A 108 -15.37 -20.80 -13.95
CA LEU A 108 -14.70 -20.98 -15.24
C LEU A 108 -13.23 -21.43 -15.05
N ILE A 109 -12.49 -20.75 -14.17
CA ILE A 109 -11.10 -21.09 -13.86
C ILE A 109 -10.97 -22.50 -13.30
N ILE A 110 -11.89 -22.93 -12.41
CA ILE A 110 -11.92 -24.32 -11.92
C ILE A 110 -12.07 -25.31 -13.08
N GLY A 111 -12.94 -24.99 -14.06
CA GLY A 111 -13.11 -25.79 -15.27
C GLY A 111 -11.81 -25.97 -16.05
N GLU A 112 -11.10 -24.86 -16.29
CA GLU A 112 -9.80 -24.87 -16.99
C GLU A 112 -8.73 -25.66 -16.22
N VAL A 113 -8.63 -25.45 -14.91
CA VAL A 113 -7.68 -26.19 -14.05
C VAL A 113 -7.94 -27.69 -14.11
N ASN A 114 -9.20 -28.12 -14.11
CA ASN A 114 -9.53 -29.54 -14.23
C ASN A 114 -9.15 -30.09 -15.60
N SER A 115 -9.36 -29.34 -16.68
CA SER A 115 -8.92 -29.72 -18.02
C SER A 115 -7.40 -29.87 -18.10
N LEU A 116 -6.65 -28.91 -17.56
CA LEU A 116 -5.18 -28.94 -17.55
C LEU A 116 -4.63 -30.09 -16.71
N LYS A 117 -5.29 -30.45 -15.60
CA LYS A 117 -4.91 -31.63 -14.79
C LYS A 117 -4.99 -32.92 -15.59
N GLU A 118 -6.05 -33.10 -16.39
CA GLU A 118 -6.18 -34.28 -17.26
C GLU A 118 -5.14 -34.27 -18.39
N GLU A 119 -4.81 -33.10 -18.94
CA GLU A 119 -3.74 -32.97 -19.94
C GLU A 119 -2.36 -33.33 -19.36
N ILE A 120 -2.02 -32.81 -18.18
CA ILE A 120 -0.78 -33.15 -17.47
C ILE A 120 -0.68 -34.65 -17.20
N LYS A 121 -1.80 -35.28 -16.81
CA LYS A 121 -1.85 -36.73 -16.58
C LYS A 121 -1.53 -37.50 -17.86
N SER A 122 -2.11 -37.10 -19.00
CA SER A 122 -1.82 -37.68 -20.31
C SER A 122 -0.34 -37.53 -20.70
N LEU A 123 0.21 -36.32 -20.54
CA LEU A 123 1.61 -36.02 -20.85
C LEU A 123 2.57 -36.82 -19.97
N ASN A 124 2.26 -37.02 -18.69
CA ASN A 124 3.06 -37.85 -17.80
C ASN A 124 3.09 -39.31 -18.27
N THR A 125 1.95 -39.87 -18.69
CA THR A 125 1.90 -41.22 -19.28
C THR A 125 2.74 -41.30 -20.56
N GLN A 126 2.68 -40.28 -21.42
CA GLN A 126 3.54 -40.22 -22.61
C GLN A 126 5.04 -40.17 -22.25
N ARG A 127 5.40 -39.39 -21.24
CA ARG A 127 6.79 -39.28 -20.75
C ARG A 127 7.30 -40.61 -20.22
N GLU A 128 6.51 -41.34 -19.45
CA GLU A 128 6.88 -42.68 -18.95
C GLU A 128 7.10 -43.66 -20.10
N ASN A 129 6.24 -43.65 -21.12
CA ASN A 129 6.42 -44.48 -22.31
C ASN A 129 7.73 -44.15 -23.04
N LEU A 130 8.05 -42.86 -23.20
CA LEU A 130 9.30 -42.43 -23.83
C LEU A 130 10.53 -42.80 -22.99
N GLN A 131 10.44 -42.72 -21.66
CA GLN A 131 11.52 -43.15 -20.77
C GLN A 131 11.81 -44.65 -20.94
N ASN A 132 10.77 -45.48 -21.02
CA ASN A 132 10.92 -46.92 -21.29
C ASN A 132 11.61 -47.19 -22.64
N VAL A 133 11.33 -46.37 -23.67
CA VAL A 133 12.01 -46.47 -24.97
C VAL A 133 13.48 -46.09 -24.85
N ILE A 134 13.81 -45.00 -24.15
CA ILE A 134 15.19 -44.56 -23.90
C ILE A 134 15.97 -45.65 -23.16
N ASP A 135 15.40 -46.22 -22.10
CA ASP A 135 16.05 -47.27 -21.31
C ASP A 135 16.35 -48.52 -22.16
N ASN A 136 15.43 -48.89 -23.05
CA ASN A 136 15.65 -49.96 -24.03
C ASN A 136 16.79 -49.64 -25.00
N LEU A 137 16.82 -48.44 -25.56
CA LEU A 137 17.88 -48.01 -26.48
C LEU A 137 19.25 -47.96 -25.80
N GLN A 138 19.33 -47.49 -24.56
CA GLN A 138 20.55 -47.50 -23.76
C GLN A 138 21.05 -48.93 -23.48
N ASN A 139 20.14 -49.87 -23.22
CA ASN A 139 20.51 -51.27 -23.07
C ASN A 139 21.03 -51.88 -24.39
N GLN A 140 20.42 -51.54 -25.53
CA GLN A 140 20.93 -51.93 -26.84
C GLN A 140 22.33 -51.34 -27.11
N GLU A 141 22.54 -50.07 -26.79
CA GLU A 141 23.85 -49.41 -26.89
C GLU A 141 24.91 -50.12 -26.04
N ARG A 142 24.61 -50.44 -24.78
CA ARG A 142 25.53 -51.21 -23.90
C ARG A 142 25.89 -52.57 -24.50
N ASN A 143 24.91 -53.28 -25.06
CA ASN A 143 25.15 -54.57 -25.71
C ASN A 143 26.05 -54.43 -26.95
N LEU A 144 25.83 -53.40 -27.76
CA LEU A 144 26.66 -53.07 -28.91
C LEU A 144 28.10 -52.71 -28.50
N LEU A 145 28.27 -51.89 -27.47
CA LEU A 145 29.58 -51.53 -26.92
C LEU A 145 30.34 -52.77 -26.42
N GLN A 146 29.67 -53.69 -25.71
CA GLN A 146 30.29 -54.96 -25.30
C GLN A 146 30.73 -55.83 -26.49
N LEU A 147 29.95 -55.85 -27.58
CA LEU A 147 30.32 -56.55 -28.81
C LEU A 147 31.52 -55.90 -29.51
N ILE A 148 31.58 -54.57 -29.51
CA ILE A 148 32.72 -53.79 -30.02
C ILE A 148 33.96 -54.07 -29.17
N ASP A 149 33.87 -54.03 -27.84
CA ASP A 149 34.98 -54.33 -26.95
C ASP A 149 35.52 -55.76 -27.14
N LYS A 150 34.65 -56.76 -27.30
CA LYS A 150 35.06 -58.13 -27.67
C LYS A 150 35.80 -58.19 -29.01
N LYS A 151 35.31 -57.46 -30.03
CA LYS A 151 36.00 -57.34 -31.33
C LYS A 151 37.31 -56.57 -31.23
N THR A 152 37.41 -55.60 -30.31
CA THR A 152 38.58 -54.75 -30.14
C THR A 152 39.66 -55.48 -29.35
N GLN A 153 39.30 -56.27 -28.33
CA GLN A 153 40.21 -57.21 -27.64
C GLN A 153 40.74 -58.29 -28.60
N SER A 154 39.92 -58.77 -29.54
CA SER A 154 40.37 -59.63 -30.65
C SER A 154 41.34 -58.95 -31.62
N LYS A 155 41.39 -57.61 -31.63
CA LYS A 155 42.26 -56.79 -32.50
C LYS A 155 43.51 -56.26 -31.77
N ILE A 156 43.48 -56.24 -30.43
CA ILE A 156 44.58 -55.78 -29.55
C ILE A 156 45.68 -56.86 -29.37
N THR A 157 45.50 -58.10 -29.86
CA THR A 157 46.61 -59.04 -30.09
C THR A 157 47.54 -58.63 -31.26
N SER A 158 47.25 -57.51 -31.94
CA SER A 158 48.16 -56.88 -32.90
C SER A 158 48.25 -55.37 -32.66
N GLU A 159 49.35 -54.99 -31.99
CA GLU A 159 50.03 -53.69 -31.91
C GLU A 159 49.50 -52.53 -31.05
N PRO A 160 50.42 -51.71 -30.47
CA PRO A 160 50.16 -50.81 -29.35
C PRO A 160 50.13 -49.31 -29.73
N GLN A 161 49.28 -48.61 -28.97
CA GLN A 161 49.38 -47.20 -28.53
C GLN A 161 49.43 -46.06 -29.56
N ASN A 162 48.44 -45.17 -29.48
CA ASN A 162 48.73 -43.74 -29.30
C ASN A 162 47.50 -42.97 -28.78
N SER A 163 47.54 -42.63 -27.50
CA SER A 163 46.63 -41.70 -26.83
C SER A 163 47.31 -40.34 -26.69
N SER A 164 46.90 -39.33 -27.47
CA SER A 164 46.93 -37.93 -27.04
C SER A 164 46.30 -37.02 -28.09
N LEU A 165 44.99 -36.77 -27.99
CA LEU A 165 44.35 -35.66 -28.71
C LEU A 165 42.97 -35.36 -28.11
N LEU A 166 42.94 -34.96 -26.84
CA LEU A 166 41.69 -34.52 -26.18
C LEU A 166 41.98 -33.50 -25.08
N THR A 167 42.57 -32.36 -25.43
CA THR A 167 42.46 -31.13 -24.61
C THR A 167 42.54 -29.90 -25.50
N LYS A 168 41.40 -29.39 -25.95
CA LYS A 168 41.18 -27.95 -26.28
C LYS A 168 39.72 -27.72 -26.73
N ILE A 169 38.80 -27.67 -25.79
CA ILE A 169 37.55 -26.92 -25.95
C ILE A 169 37.41 -26.06 -24.68
N LYS A 170 37.73 -24.77 -24.79
CA LYS A 170 37.39 -23.79 -23.76
C LYS A 170 35.88 -23.55 -23.85
N ASP A 171 35.14 -24.11 -22.89
CA ASP A 171 33.67 -24.06 -22.82
C ASP A 171 33.18 -22.64 -22.43
N PRO A 172 32.41 -21.94 -23.28
CA PRO A 172 31.78 -20.65 -22.96
C PRO A 172 30.85 -20.71 -21.74
N ARG A 173 30.30 -21.89 -21.42
CA ARG A 173 29.36 -22.08 -20.29
C ARG A 173 30.00 -21.80 -18.93
N LYS A 174 31.30 -22.08 -18.76
CA LYS A 174 32.04 -21.79 -17.52
C LYS A 174 32.16 -20.29 -17.22
N LYS A 175 32.16 -19.42 -18.24
CA LYS A 175 32.29 -17.97 -18.06
C LYS A 175 30.95 -17.31 -17.69
N ILE A 176 29.84 -17.86 -18.20
CA ILE A 176 28.47 -17.41 -17.89
C ILE A 176 28.06 -17.88 -16.49
N HIS A 177 28.34 -19.14 -16.14
CA HIS A 177 28.08 -19.65 -14.77
C HIS A 177 28.84 -18.85 -13.71
N LYS A 178 30.11 -18.51 -13.97
CA LYS A 178 30.93 -17.73 -13.05
C LYS A 178 30.40 -16.31 -12.82
N LYS A 179 29.77 -15.67 -13.82
CA LYS A 179 29.21 -14.31 -13.66
C LYS A 179 27.89 -14.32 -12.88
N ILE A 180 27.08 -15.38 -12.99
CA ILE A 180 25.82 -15.56 -12.24
C ILE A 180 26.10 -15.97 -10.78
N GLU A 181 27.12 -16.79 -10.54
CA GLU A 181 27.53 -17.22 -9.19
C GLU A 181 28.15 -16.07 -8.38
N ILE A 182 28.77 -15.08 -9.03
CA ILE A 182 29.37 -13.88 -8.41
C ILE A 182 28.31 -12.89 -7.91
N LEU A 183 27.09 -12.89 -8.45
CA LEU A 183 26.08 -11.86 -8.18
C LEU A 183 24.98 -12.26 -7.18
N THR A 184 24.95 -13.52 -6.71
CA THR A 184 23.98 -13.96 -5.69
C THR A 184 24.67 -14.39 -4.42
N GLU A 185 24.37 -13.70 -3.32
CA GLU A 185 24.83 -14.06 -1.99
C GLU A 185 24.23 -15.39 -1.54
N LYS A 186 24.96 -16.50 -1.70
CA LYS A 186 24.45 -17.86 -1.44
C LYS A 186 25.19 -18.65 -0.36
N ASN A 187 26.32 -18.15 0.13
CA ASN A 187 27.21 -18.86 1.07
C ASN A 187 27.62 -18.02 2.29
N THR A 188 26.84 -17.01 2.64
CA THR A 188 27.08 -16.21 3.85
C THR A 188 26.23 -16.74 4.99
N LEU A 189 26.68 -16.47 6.23
CA LEU A 189 25.87 -16.73 7.41
C LEU A 189 24.52 -15.99 7.35
N TYR A 190 24.51 -14.80 6.76
CA TYR A 190 23.29 -14.04 6.52
C TYR A 190 22.30 -14.79 5.62
N ALA A 191 22.74 -15.28 4.46
CA ALA A 191 21.89 -16.03 3.53
C ALA A 191 21.35 -17.33 4.14
N GLN A 192 22.17 -18.05 4.91
CA GLN A 192 21.75 -19.28 5.60
C GLN A 192 20.66 -19.01 6.65
N ASN A 193 20.83 -17.96 7.45
CA ASN A 193 19.85 -17.59 8.47
C ASN A 193 18.56 -17.03 7.86
N LEU A 194 18.67 -16.26 6.77
CA LEU A 194 17.51 -15.73 6.05
C LEU A 194 16.58 -16.86 5.58
N ALA A 195 17.12 -17.99 5.11
CA ALA A 195 16.29 -19.13 4.68
C ALA A 195 15.42 -19.73 5.81
N SER A 196 15.69 -19.40 7.07
CA SER A 196 14.98 -19.92 8.25
C SER A 196 13.94 -18.94 8.82
N ILE A 197 13.87 -17.70 8.32
CA ILE A 197 12.89 -16.72 8.81
C ILE A 197 11.62 -16.71 7.95
N PRO A 198 10.47 -16.27 8.49
CA PRO A 198 9.23 -16.21 7.71
C PRO A 198 9.34 -15.33 6.45
N GLN A 199 8.51 -15.65 5.45
CA GLN A 199 8.48 -15.00 4.14
C GLN A 199 7.67 -13.70 4.17
N ASP A 200 8.16 -12.71 4.91
CA ASP A 200 7.57 -11.37 4.99
C ASP A 200 8.63 -10.29 5.22
N PHE A 201 8.32 -9.06 4.84
CA PHE A 201 9.23 -7.92 5.00
C PHE A 201 9.63 -7.70 6.46
N TRP A 202 8.69 -7.84 7.39
CA TRP A 202 8.90 -7.54 8.80
C TRP A 202 9.86 -8.51 9.46
N SER A 203 9.83 -9.78 9.07
CA SER A 203 10.80 -10.80 9.47
C SER A 203 12.20 -10.43 8.97
N ILE A 204 12.36 -10.07 7.69
CA ILE A 204 13.64 -9.60 7.14
C ILE A 204 14.14 -8.36 7.90
N TYR A 205 13.26 -7.40 8.15
CA TYR A 205 13.62 -6.17 8.85
C TYR A 205 14.09 -6.44 10.29
N LYS A 206 13.35 -7.22 11.06
CA LYS A 206 13.73 -7.61 12.42
C LYS A 206 15.05 -8.38 12.43
N TYR A 207 15.24 -9.29 11.47
CA TYR A 207 16.49 -10.04 11.33
C TYR A 207 17.69 -9.11 11.10
N ASN A 208 17.56 -8.09 10.22
CA ASN A 208 18.61 -7.09 10.02
C ASN A 208 18.87 -6.26 11.30
N VAL A 209 17.82 -5.86 12.02
CA VAL A 209 17.96 -5.14 13.29
C VAL A 209 18.71 -5.99 14.32
N GLU A 210 18.33 -7.25 14.51
CA GLU A 210 18.97 -8.15 15.47
C GLU A 210 20.42 -8.46 15.08
N THR A 211 20.68 -8.72 13.80
CA THR A 211 22.02 -8.98 13.28
C THR A 211 22.92 -7.76 13.46
N PHE A 212 22.43 -6.56 13.14
CA PHE A 212 23.15 -5.31 13.40
C PHE A 212 23.46 -5.13 14.90
N ARG A 213 22.46 -5.34 15.76
CA ARG A 213 22.62 -5.21 17.23
C ARG A 213 23.65 -6.19 17.79
N TYR A 214 23.70 -7.41 17.25
CA TYR A 214 24.63 -8.44 17.67
C TYR A 214 26.05 -8.19 17.16
N GLN A 215 26.21 -7.83 15.89
CA GLN A 215 27.52 -7.69 15.27
C GLN A 215 28.21 -6.36 15.59
N ILE A 216 27.44 -5.30 15.87
CA ILE A 216 27.96 -3.95 16.03
C ILE A 216 27.76 -3.47 17.47
N PRO A 217 28.85 -3.19 18.22
CA PRO A 217 28.76 -2.66 19.57
C PRO A 217 27.92 -1.38 19.66
N ARG A 218 27.11 -1.25 20.71
CA ARG A 218 26.16 -0.13 20.88
C ARG A 218 26.81 1.25 20.82
N ASN A 219 28.03 1.40 21.34
CA ASN A 219 28.80 2.65 21.28
C ASN A 219 29.19 3.04 19.84
N ASN A 220 29.18 2.11 18.89
CA ASN A 220 29.48 2.35 17.48
C ASN A 220 28.23 2.61 16.62
N TRP A 221 27.01 2.44 17.14
CA TRP A 221 25.80 2.65 16.34
C TRP A 221 25.70 4.08 15.78
N GLY A 222 26.08 5.08 16.56
CA GLY A 222 26.12 6.48 16.12
C GLY A 222 27.13 6.70 14.98
N TYR A 223 28.28 6.03 15.03
CA TYR A 223 29.27 6.06 13.94
C TYR A 223 28.70 5.47 12.65
N HIS A 224 28.07 4.28 12.72
CA HIS A 224 27.46 3.66 11.55
C HIS A 224 26.29 4.48 11.00
N TRP A 225 25.46 5.06 11.86
CA TRP A 225 24.38 5.95 11.44
C TRP A 225 24.91 7.18 10.69
N SER A 226 25.95 7.83 11.22
CA SER A 226 26.61 8.95 10.53
C SER A 226 27.29 8.52 9.23
N LYS A 227 27.89 7.33 9.18
CA LYS A 227 28.56 6.77 7.98
C LYS A 227 27.60 6.55 6.82
N LEU A 228 26.30 6.35 7.07
CA LEU A 228 25.30 6.25 6.01
C LEU A 228 24.99 7.61 5.36
N ALA A 229 25.38 8.73 5.99
CA ALA A 229 25.11 10.08 5.51
C ALA A 229 23.64 10.27 5.09
N HIS A 230 22.70 9.84 5.94
CA HIS A 230 21.26 9.88 5.64
C HIS A 230 20.83 9.08 4.39
N GLY A 231 21.60 8.06 4.02
CA GLY A 231 21.35 7.23 2.84
C GLY A 231 21.99 7.76 1.55
N LEU A 232 22.85 8.78 1.63
CA LEU A 232 23.57 9.33 0.47
C LEU A 232 24.82 8.52 0.08
N ASN A 233 25.39 7.77 1.03
CA ASN A 233 26.60 7.00 0.77
C ASN A 233 26.31 5.64 0.14
N ILE A 234 27.15 5.26 -0.85
CA ILE A 234 27.11 3.93 -1.47
C ILE A 234 27.45 2.87 -0.41
N LEU A 235 26.59 1.85 -0.30
CA LEU A 235 26.75 0.77 0.69
C LEU A 235 27.80 -0.22 0.21
N SER A 236 29.03 -0.18 0.73
CA SER A 236 30.14 -0.97 0.19
C SER A 236 30.54 -2.20 1.03
N GLU A 237 29.92 -2.40 2.19
CA GLU A 237 30.31 -3.46 3.14
C GLU A 237 29.11 -3.97 3.97
N GLU A 238 29.21 -5.20 4.49
CA GLU A 238 28.17 -5.88 5.28
C GLU A 238 27.57 -4.99 6.37
N ASN A 239 28.43 -4.38 7.20
CA ASN A 239 27.99 -3.55 8.31
C ASN A 239 27.16 -2.34 7.86
N THR A 240 27.46 -1.77 6.68
CA THR A 240 26.67 -0.67 6.11
C THR A 240 25.34 -1.15 5.56
N LEU A 241 25.26 -2.36 5.00
CA LEU A 241 24.00 -2.98 4.58
C LEU A 241 23.08 -3.22 5.78
N LEU A 242 23.59 -3.87 6.82
CA LEU A 242 22.86 -4.14 8.06
C LEU A 242 22.40 -2.83 8.72
N ALA A 243 23.29 -1.84 8.84
CA ALA A 243 22.96 -0.54 9.41
C ALA A 243 21.85 0.17 8.64
N TYR A 244 21.95 0.20 7.30
CA TYR A 244 20.97 0.86 6.46
C TYR A 244 19.58 0.23 6.59
N PHE A 245 19.50 -1.09 6.52
CA PHE A 245 18.24 -1.79 6.66
C PHE A 245 17.68 -1.61 8.09
N ALA A 246 18.51 -1.76 9.13
CA ALA A 246 18.09 -1.60 10.51
C ALA A 246 17.56 -0.19 10.83
N PHE A 247 18.18 0.86 10.29
CA PHE A 247 17.76 2.24 10.57
C PHE A 247 16.61 2.73 9.70
N TYR A 248 16.54 2.30 8.43
CA TYR A 248 15.63 2.89 7.45
C TYR A 248 14.57 1.94 6.91
N GLY A 249 14.76 0.62 7.01
CA GLY A 249 13.88 -0.40 6.41
C GLY A 249 12.40 -0.20 6.73
N GLY A 250 12.06 -0.09 8.03
CA GLY A 250 10.67 0.15 8.44
C GLY A 250 10.09 1.45 7.88
N SER A 251 10.88 2.51 7.78
CA SER A 251 10.40 3.78 7.22
C SER A 251 10.15 3.73 5.72
N HIS A 252 11.00 3.01 4.96
CA HIS A 252 10.76 2.76 3.53
C HIS A 252 9.47 1.96 3.33
N TYR A 253 9.28 0.91 4.13
CA TYR A 253 8.11 0.04 4.07
C TYR A 253 6.81 0.81 4.21
N TYR A 254 6.65 1.60 5.27
CA TYR A 254 5.40 2.30 5.51
C TYR A 254 5.08 3.39 4.48
N LYS A 255 6.10 4.06 3.92
CA LYS A 255 5.89 5.04 2.85
C LYS A 255 5.40 4.37 1.57
N LEU A 256 6.03 3.27 1.18
CA LEU A 256 5.67 2.56 -0.04
C LEU A 256 4.34 1.83 0.09
N LEU A 257 4.04 1.24 1.25
CA LEU A 257 2.80 0.51 1.50
C LEU A 257 1.56 1.35 1.15
N TYR A 258 1.55 2.62 1.52
CA TYR A 258 0.45 3.52 1.19
C TYR A 258 0.32 3.74 -0.33
N LEU A 259 1.43 3.99 -1.03
CA LEU A 259 1.37 4.18 -2.49
C LEU A 259 0.98 2.89 -3.22
N LEU A 260 1.38 1.72 -2.71
CA LEU A 260 0.99 0.43 -3.25
C LEU A 260 -0.52 0.21 -3.12
N GLU A 261 -1.11 0.51 -1.96
CA GLU A 261 -2.56 0.48 -1.78
C GLU A 261 -3.28 1.35 -2.81
N ARG A 262 -2.78 2.58 -3.03
CA ARG A 262 -3.35 3.50 -4.02
C ARG A 262 -3.17 2.99 -5.45
N PHE A 263 -2.00 2.46 -5.78
CA PHE A 263 -1.72 1.87 -7.09
C PHE A 263 -2.72 0.75 -7.40
N PHE A 264 -2.82 -0.27 -6.55
CA PHE A 264 -3.73 -1.39 -6.80
C PHE A 264 -5.20 -0.97 -6.77
N SER A 265 -5.60 0.01 -5.94
CA SER A 265 -6.98 0.53 -5.93
C SER A 265 -7.35 1.32 -7.20
N ASN A 266 -6.35 1.81 -7.94
CA ASN A 266 -6.54 2.59 -9.16
C ASN A 266 -6.50 1.73 -10.44
N LEU A 267 -6.00 0.50 -10.36
CA LEU A 267 -6.00 -0.42 -11.50
C LEU A 267 -7.44 -0.81 -11.88
N THR A 268 -7.74 -0.73 -13.17
CA THR A 268 -8.97 -1.29 -13.75
C THR A 268 -8.91 -2.81 -13.78
N GLN A 269 -10.08 -3.47 -13.90
CA GLN A 269 -10.18 -4.93 -14.05
C GLN A 269 -9.29 -5.46 -15.20
N PHE A 270 -9.20 -4.72 -16.31
CA PHE A 270 -8.34 -5.09 -17.44
C PHE A 270 -6.85 -5.01 -17.08
N GLN A 271 -6.44 -3.95 -16.38
CA GLN A 271 -5.04 -3.73 -16.00
C GLN A 271 -4.55 -4.72 -14.94
N ILE A 272 -5.43 -5.20 -14.07
CA ILE A 272 -5.10 -6.23 -13.08
C ILE A 272 -4.64 -7.55 -13.73
N ASN A 273 -5.09 -7.82 -14.96
CA ASN A 273 -4.70 -9.03 -15.71
C ASN A 273 -3.42 -8.84 -16.54
N LEU A 274 -2.83 -7.64 -16.56
CA LEU A 274 -1.56 -7.40 -17.25
C LEU A 274 -0.38 -7.77 -16.35
N ASN A 275 0.69 -8.26 -16.98
CA ASN A 275 1.95 -8.49 -16.29
C ASN A 275 2.57 -7.15 -15.88
N ILE A 276 3.31 -7.19 -14.76
CA ILE A 276 4.03 -6.03 -14.22
C ILE A 276 5.53 -6.23 -14.42
N GLU A 277 6.20 -5.15 -14.85
CA GLU A 277 7.65 -5.01 -14.80
C GLU A 277 8.02 -3.95 -13.77
N ILE A 278 8.89 -4.31 -12.82
CA ILE A 278 9.34 -3.41 -11.77
C ILE A 278 10.69 -2.82 -12.17
N ILE A 279 10.84 -1.50 -12.03
CA ILE A 279 12.11 -0.80 -12.19
C ILE A 279 12.40 -0.01 -10.91
N ASP A 280 13.38 -0.47 -10.13
CA ASP A 280 13.73 0.08 -8.80
C ASP A 280 15.02 0.91 -8.90
N TYR A 281 14.89 2.23 -8.79
CA TYR A 281 15.98 3.19 -8.99
C TYR A 281 16.70 3.50 -7.68
N GLY A 282 18.03 3.30 -7.65
CA GLY A 282 18.81 3.42 -6.41
C GLY A 282 18.32 2.42 -5.36
N CYS A 283 18.11 1.18 -5.79
CA CYS A 283 17.33 0.21 -5.01
C CYS A 283 18.00 -0.22 -3.70
N GLY A 284 19.31 0.05 -3.52
CA GLY A 284 20.10 -0.47 -2.42
C GLY A 284 19.95 -1.98 -2.32
N GLN A 285 19.44 -2.46 -1.18
CA GLN A 285 19.16 -3.88 -0.92
C GLN A 285 17.77 -4.32 -1.42
N ALA A 286 17.31 -3.73 -2.54
CA ALA A 286 16.00 -3.92 -3.13
C ALA A 286 14.82 -3.67 -2.17
N LEU A 287 14.91 -2.66 -1.29
CA LEU A 287 13.86 -2.36 -0.31
C LEU A 287 12.52 -2.08 -1.00
N GLY A 288 12.53 -1.30 -2.08
CA GLY A 288 11.32 -0.95 -2.83
C GLY A 288 10.58 -2.17 -3.36
N THR A 289 11.33 -2.98 -4.10
CA THR A 289 10.86 -4.26 -4.64
C THR A 289 10.41 -5.23 -3.55
N THR A 290 11.15 -5.33 -2.44
CA THR A 290 10.83 -6.21 -1.29
C THR A 290 9.48 -5.80 -0.67
N CYS A 291 9.20 -4.49 -0.56
CA CYS A 291 7.89 -3.99 -0.09
C CYS A 291 6.76 -4.35 -1.05
N PHE A 292 7.00 -4.29 -2.37
CA PHE A 292 6.02 -4.69 -3.38
C PHE A 292 5.68 -6.17 -3.28
N LEU A 293 6.69 -7.05 -3.18
CA LEU A 293 6.48 -8.49 -3.04
C LEU A 293 5.74 -8.84 -1.75
N ASP A 294 6.13 -8.23 -0.63
CA ASP A 294 5.42 -8.39 0.64
C ASP A 294 3.95 -7.95 0.51
N TYR A 295 3.68 -6.82 -0.14
CA TYR A 295 2.30 -6.37 -0.36
C TYR A 295 1.45 -7.39 -1.11
N LEU A 296 1.99 -8.02 -2.17
CA LEU A 296 1.29 -9.07 -2.92
C LEU A 296 0.99 -10.29 -2.05
N ILE A 297 1.96 -10.71 -1.22
CA ILE A 297 1.80 -11.83 -0.27
C ILE A 297 0.71 -11.51 0.74
N GLN A 298 0.80 -10.35 1.43
CA GLN A 298 -0.10 -10.02 2.53
C GLN A 298 -1.55 -9.77 2.09
N ASN A 299 -1.77 -9.31 0.85
CA ASN A 299 -3.10 -8.99 0.33
C ASN A 299 -3.69 -10.08 -0.57
N ASN A 300 -3.06 -11.25 -0.66
CA ASN A 300 -3.51 -12.36 -1.51
C ASN A 300 -3.76 -11.93 -2.96
N PHE A 301 -2.75 -11.31 -3.60
CA PHE A 301 -2.75 -11.02 -5.04
C PHE A 301 -1.89 -12.02 -5.85
N PRO A 302 -2.07 -13.35 -5.74
CA PRO A 302 -1.19 -14.31 -6.41
C PRO A 302 -1.39 -14.35 -7.93
N SER A 303 -2.47 -13.77 -8.46
CA SER A 303 -2.74 -13.67 -9.89
C SER A 303 -1.90 -12.60 -10.60
N ILE A 304 -1.28 -11.68 -9.85
CA ILE A 304 -0.39 -10.67 -10.42
C ILE A 304 0.91 -11.37 -10.83
N ILE A 305 1.19 -11.35 -12.14
CA ILE A 305 2.41 -11.92 -12.71
C ILE A 305 3.46 -10.83 -12.82
N ILE A 306 4.60 -11.04 -12.16
CA ILE A 306 5.78 -10.19 -12.33
C ILE A 306 6.66 -10.82 -13.42
N ASP A 307 6.75 -10.15 -14.57
CA ASP A 307 7.55 -10.63 -15.70
C ASP A 307 9.04 -10.37 -15.46
N ARG A 308 9.36 -9.16 -15.00
CA ARG A 308 10.74 -8.69 -14.83
C ARG A 308 10.88 -7.74 -13.64
N ILE A 309 12.02 -7.84 -12.97
CA ILE A 309 12.50 -6.87 -11.99
C ILE A 309 13.84 -6.32 -12.49
N THR A 310 13.92 -5.00 -12.67
CA THR A 310 15.16 -4.30 -13.00
C THR A 310 15.65 -3.51 -11.79
N LEU A 311 16.79 -3.92 -11.23
CA LEU A 311 17.43 -3.28 -10.08
C LEU A 311 18.57 -2.36 -10.53
N ILE A 312 18.50 -1.08 -10.18
CA ILE A 312 19.51 -0.09 -10.54
C ILE A 312 20.18 0.42 -9.25
N GLU A 313 21.46 0.10 -9.08
CA GLU A 313 22.22 0.49 -7.88
C GLU A 313 23.73 0.37 -8.15
N PRO A 314 24.55 1.40 -7.84
CA PRO A 314 26.00 1.34 -8.02
C PRO A 314 26.72 0.36 -7.07
N SER A 315 26.13 -0.02 -5.93
CA SER A 315 26.69 -1.03 -5.04
C SER A 315 26.40 -2.47 -5.49
N GLU A 316 27.44 -3.20 -5.89
CA GLU A 316 27.35 -4.63 -6.22
C GLU A 316 26.93 -5.50 -5.02
N ILE A 317 27.44 -5.19 -3.82
CA ILE A 317 27.08 -5.95 -2.61
C ILE A 317 25.63 -5.70 -2.19
N ALA A 318 25.10 -4.48 -2.38
CA ALA A 318 23.71 -4.17 -2.12
C ALA A 318 22.78 -4.86 -3.14
N LEU A 319 23.14 -4.87 -4.43
CA LEU A 319 22.43 -5.64 -5.45
C LEU A 319 22.37 -7.13 -5.10
N SER A 320 23.50 -7.72 -4.72
CA SER A 320 23.58 -9.14 -4.36
C SER A 320 22.67 -9.47 -3.17
N ARG A 321 22.67 -8.63 -2.13
CA ARG A 321 21.77 -8.74 -0.97
C ARG A 321 20.30 -8.52 -1.36
N GLY A 322 20.02 -7.60 -2.28
CA GLY A 322 18.67 -7.35 -2.79
C GLY A 322 18.08 -8.56 -3.53
N ILE A 323 18.89 -9.25 -4.35
CA ILE A 323 18.46 -10.49 -5.01
C ILE A 323 18.15 -11.59 -4.00
N LEU A 324 18.94 -11.67 -2.92
CA LEU A 324 18.68 -12.60 -1.83
C LEU A 324 17.31 -12.31 -1.17
N HIS A 325 16.97 -11.05 -0.88
CA HIS A 325 15.65 -10.67 -0.35
C HIS A 325 14.50 -10.97 -1.32
N ILE A 326 14.68 -10.67 -2.62
CA ILE A 326 13.69 -10.98 -3.66
C ILE A 326 13.45 -12.48 -3.75
N ASN A 327 14.52 -13.28 -3.76
CA ASN A 327 14.38 -14.74 -3.81
C ASN A 327 13.73 -15.32 -2.55
N HIS A 328 13.92 -14.67 -1.40
CA HIS A 328 13.20 -15.04 -0.17
C HIS A 328 11.72 -14.76 -0.28
N LEU A 329 11.30 -13.61 -0.84
CA LEU A 329 9.89 -13.19 -0.89
C LEU A 329 9.12 -13.58 -2.15
N ARG A 330 9.78 -13.99 -3.23
CA ARG A 330 9.06 -14.39 -4.45
C ARG A 330 8.26 -15.66 -4.20
N LEU A 331 7.09 -15.76 -4.83
CA LEU A 331 6.31 -16.99 -4.86
C LEU A 331 6.99 -17.98 -5.80
N ASP A 332 7.11 -19.25 -5.38
CA ASP A 332 7.78 -20.31 -6.16
C ASP A 332 7.18 -20.52 -7.56
N SER A 333 5.90 -20.16 -7.74
CA SER A 333 5.19 -20.23 -9.02
C SER A 333 5.60 -19.14 -10.02
N GLN A 334 6.31 -18.09 -9.61
CA GLN A 334 6.71 -17.00 -10.47
C GLN A 334 8.15 -17.20 -10.98
N ASN A 335 8.28 -17.39 -12.29
CA ASN A 335 9.59 -17.33 -12.95
C ASN A 335 9.91 -15.87 -13.32
N ILE A 336 10.47 -15.13 -12.35
CA ILE A 336 10.76 -13.69 -12.50
C ILE A 336 12.15 -13.51 -13.13
N ASP A 337 12.24 -12.74 -14.23
CA ASP A 337 13.52 -12.32 -14.80
C ASP A 337 14.10 -11.14 -14.00
N ILE A 338 15.26 -11.33 -13.36
CA ILE A 338 15.93 -10.28 -12.57
C ILE A 338 17.09 -9.71 -13.39
N LYS A 339 16.96 -8.44 -13.81
CA LYS A 339 17.98 -7.67 -14.49
C LYS A 339 18.69 -6.74 -13.50
N LEU A 340 20.02 -6.75 -13.53
CA LEU A 340 20.84 -5.85 -12.71
C LEU A 340 21.50 -4.79 -13.59
N ILE A 341 21.41 -3.54 -13.15
CA ILE A 341 22.10 -2.40 -13.74
C ILE A 341 22.98 -1.78 -12.66
N ASN A 342 24.24 -2.24 -12.59
CA ASN A 342 25.20 -1.75 -11.61
C ASN A 342 25.83 -0.43 -12.08
N LYS A 343 25.06 0.65 -11.98
CA LYS A 343 25.42 2.01 -12.42
C LYS A 343 24.83 3.06 -11.50
N GLN A 344 25.47 4.22 -11.45
CA GLN A 344 24.84 5.44 -10.93
C GLN A 344 23.79 5.96 -11.92
N LEU A 345 22.82 6.75 -11.42
CA LEU A 345 21.67 7.19 -12.21
C LEU A 345 22.06 8.10 -13.38
N GLU A 346 23.10 8.91 -13.21
CA GLU A 346 23.66 9.83 -14.21
C GLU A 346 24.30 9.08 -15.38
N SER A 347 24.67 7.82 -15.18
CA SER A 347 25.33 6.96 -16.19
C SER A 347 24.34 6.07 -16.95
N LEU A 348 23.04 6.18 -16.65
CA LEU A 348 22.00 5.43 -17.35
C LEU A 348 21.78 6.00 -18.75
N ASN A 349 21.57 5.09 -19.71
CA ASN A 349 21.15 5.43 -21.05
C ASN A 349 20.01 4.50 -21.50
N LYS A 350 19.34 4.85 -22.60
CA LYS A 350 18.16 4.11 -23.06
C LYS A 350 18.38 2.61 -23.31
N ASN A 351 19.60 2.22 -23.71
CA ASN A 351 19.93 0.82 -24.01
C ASN A 351 20.13 -0.03 -22.74
N ASP A 352 20.22 0.60 -21.56
CA ASP A 352 20.29 -0.12 -20.29
C ASP A 352 18.95 -0.77 -19.95
N PHE A 353 17.84 -0.30 -20.53
CA PHE A 353 16.51 -0.83 -20.30
C PHE A 353 16.11 -1.80 -21.42
N SER A 354 15.32 -2.81 -21.06
CA SER A 354 14.74 -3.76 -22.00
C SER A 354 13.40 -4.18 -21.42
N THR A 355 12.37 -3.40 -21.68
CA THR A 355 11.02 -3.60 -21.17
C THR A 355 10.05 -3.96 -22.28
N SER A 356 9.01 -4.71 -21.96
CA SER A 356 7.94 -5.08 -22.89
C SER A 356 7.07 -3.87 -23.20
N THR A 357 6.60 -3.74 -24.43
CA THR A 357 5.59 -2.71 -24.78
C THR A 357 4.22 -2.97 -24.17
N GLN A 358 3.92 -4.22 -23.76
CA GLN A 358 2.58 -4.66 -23.34
C GLN A 358 2.38 -4.65 -21.81
N ASN A 359 3.47 -4.74 -21.06
CA ASN A 359 3.40 -4.85 -19.59
C ASN A 359 3.19 -3.48 -18.94
N ILE A 360 2.63 -3.47 -17.74
CA ILE A 360 2.62 -2.29 -16.87
C ILE A 360 4.04 -2.10 -16.31
N LYS A 361 4.59 -0.89 -16.43
CA LYS A 361 5.89 -0.54 -15.84
C LYS A 361 5.64 0.16 -14.52
N LEU A 362 6.15 -0.42 -13.44
CA LEU A 362 6.11 0.14 -12.10
C LEU A 362 7.50 0.67 -11.74
N HIS A 363 7.65 1.99 -11.82
CA HIS A 363 8.88 2.67 -11.45
C HIS A 363 8.86 3.03 -9.96
N ILE A 364 9.81 2.50 -9.20
CA ILE A 364 9.95 2.77 -7.77
C ILE A 364 11.10 3.76 -7.56
N PHE A 365 10.78 4.90 -6.97
CA PHE A 365 11.69 5.97 -6.61
C PHE A 365 11.62 6.19 -5.09
N SER A 366 12.33 5.37 -4.32
CA SER A 366 12.24 5.40 -2.85
C SER A 366 13.39 6.15 -2.19
N ASN A 367 13.14 7.40 -1.78
CA ASN A 367 14.10 8.35 -1.22
C ASN A 367 15.30 8.62 -2.16
N ILE A 368 15.12 8.43 -3.47
CA ILE A 368 16.19 8.59 -4.47
C ILE A 368 16.06 9.87 -5.29
N LEU A 369 14.85 10.38 -5.54
CA LEU A 369 14.67 11.63 -6.31
C LEU A 369 15.24 12.85 -5.59
N ASP A 370 15.47 12.75 -4.29
CA ASP A 370 15.97 13.84 -3.45
C ASP A 370 17.49 13.99 -3.44
N ILE A 371 18.24 13.00 -3.93
CA ILE A 371 19.71 13.05 -3.88
C ILE A 371 20.26 14.07 -4.87
N THR A 372 21.19 14.92 -4.46
CA THR A 372 21.78 15.99 -5.29
C THR A 372 22.88 15.51 -6.25
N GLY A 373 22.82 14.25 -6.70
CA GLY A 373 23.84 13.63 -7.57
C GLY A 373 23.55 13.71 -9.07
N PHE A 374 22.27 13.72 -9.46
CA PHE A 374 21.85 13.69 -10.87
C PHE A 374 20.86 14.80 -11.23
N GLU A 375 20.87 15.11 -12.52
CA GLU A 375 19.88 15.94 -13.18
C GLU A 375 18.59 15.15 -13.44
N ILE A 376 17.51 15.53 -12.75
CA ILE A 376 16.19 14.89 -12.86
C ILE A 376 15.70 14.82 -14.30
N ASN A 377 15.86 15.90 -15.06
CA ASN A 377 15.39 15.97 -16.43
C ASN A 377 16.17 15.03 -17.36
N ASN A 378 17.45 14.78 -17.09
CA ASN A 378 18.23 13.81 -17.87
C ASN A 378 17.75 12.39 -17.61
N LEU A 379 17.51 12.04 -16.34
CA LEU A 379 16.94 10.74 -15.99
C LEU A 379 15.54 10.57 -16.60
N ALA A 380 14.68 11.58 -16.50
CA ALA A 380 13.34 11.54 -17.07
C ALA A 380 13.36 11.41 -18.60
N ASN A 381 14.27 12.09 -19.29
CA ASN A 381 14.51 11.91 -20.73
C ASN A 381 14.96 10.48 -21.05
N THR A 382 15.90 9.91 -20.30
CA THR A 382 16.34 8.51 -20.49
C THR A 382 15.19 7.53 -20.32
N ILE A 383 14.30 7.75 -19.35
CA ILE A 383 13.09 6.93 -19.16
C ILE A 383 12.14 7.12 -20.35
N ARG A 384 11.86 8.36 -20.76
CA ARG A 384 11.01 8.67 -21.92
C ARG A 384 11.49 7.99 -23.20
N GLU A 385 12.80 7.93 -23.43
CA GLU A 385 13.39 7.31 -24.62
C GLU A 385 13.46 5.78 -24.58
N SER A 386 13.27 5.19 -23.40
CA SER A 386 13.45 3.75 -23.19
C SER A 386 12.19 2.99 -22.84
N GLN A 387 11.16 3.68 -22.36
CA GLN A 387 9.90 3.10 -21.96
C GLN A 387 8.78 3.41 -22.96
N SER A 388 7.73 2.62 -22.91
CA SER A 388 6.54 2.76 -23.75
C SER A 388 5.30 2.26 -23.01
N GLY A 389 4.12 2.64 -23.48
CA GLY A 389 2.83 2.23 -22.93
C GLY A 389 2.62 2.73 -21.51
N MET A 390 2.13 1.84 -20.65
CA MET A 390 1.67 2.18 -19.31
C MET A 390 2.80 2.27 -18.28
N ASN A 391 3.07 3.47 -17.75
CA ASN A 391 4.11 3.70 -16.75
C ASN A 391 3.52 4.34 -15.50
N TYR A 392 3.68 3.68 -14.35
CA TYR A 392 3.32 4.20 -13.03
C TYR A 392 4.57 4.53 -12.24
N PHE A 393 4.57 5.68 -11.58
CA PHE A 393 5.71 6.19 -10.82
C PHE A 393 5.34 6.29 -9.34
N LEU A 394 6.00 5.50 -8.51
CA LEU A 394 5.86 5.53 -7.05
C LEU A 394 7.05 6.30 -6.48
N CYS A 395 6.82 7.57 -6.16
CA CYS A 395 7.86 8.46 -5.64
C CYS A 395 7.62 8.70 -4.15
N VAL A 396 8.59 8.37 -3.31
CA VAL A 396 8.55 8.66 -1.86
C VAL A 396 9.84 9.34 -1.40
N SER A 397 9.72 10.23 -0.42
CA SER A 397 10.80 11.08 0.11
C SER A 397 10.69 11.22 1.63
N PRO A 398 11.76 11.53 2.40
CA PRO A 398 11.72 11.71 3.86
C PRO A 398 11.34 13.11 4.33
N THR A 399 11.30 14.12 3.47
CA THR A 399 11.04 15.52 3.82
C THR A 399 10.16 16.18 2.78
N ASP A 400 9.71 17.41 3.05
CA ASP A 400 8.97 18.26 2.11
C ASP A 400 9.87 18.78 0.97
N LEU A 401 10.54 17.85 0.29
CA LEU A 401 11.28 18.07 -0.95
C LEU A 401 10.34 17.93 -2.15
N GLU A 402 9.06 18.29 -1.96
CA GLU A 402 8.02 18.25 -2.99
C GLU A 402 8.54 18.81 -4.31
N ASN A 403 9.38 19.85 -4.27
CA ASN A 403 10.01 20.44 -5.45
C ASN A 403 10.67 19.43 -6.41
N ARG A 404 11.37 18.39 -5.95
CA ARG A 404 12.06 17.45 -6.85
C ARG A 404 11.11 16.39 -7.41
N ILE A 405 10.21 15.84 -6.59
CA ILE A 405 9.14 14.96 -7.06
C ILE A 405 8.23 15.72 -8.04
N GLN A 406 7.87 16.95 -7.71
CA GLN A 406 7.04 17.82 -8.54
C GLN A 406 7.77 18.22 -9.83
N GLN A 407 9.07 18.49 -9.79
CA GLN A 407 9.87 18.73 -10.99
C GLN A 407 9.86 17.50 -11.90
N PHE A 408 10.05 16.30 -11.34
CA PHE A 408 10.00 15.05 -12.10
C PHE A 408 8.60 14.80 -12.68
N PHE A 409 7.53 15.09 -11.95
CA PHE A 409 6.15 15.03 -12.46
C PHE A 409 5.91 16.05 -13.59
N ASN A 410 6.29 17.31 -13.38
CA ASN A 410 6.09 18.41 -14.31
C ASN A 410 6.82 18.18 -15.64
N PHE A 411 7.97 17.50 -15.61
CA PHE A 411 8.72 17.15 -16.80
C PHE A 411 7.83 16.45 -17.84
N TRP A 412 7.01 15.48 -17.43
CA TRP A 412 6.17 14.70 -18.35
C TRP A 412 5.10 15.58 -19.02
N TYR A 413 4.41 16.40 -18.23
CA TYR A 413 3.40 17.33 -18.73
C TYR A 413 4.00 18.36 -19.70
N GLN A 414 5.14 18.95 -19.35
CA GLN A 414 5.84 19.95 -20.16
C GLN A 414 6.35 19.39 -21.48
N ASN A 415 6.59 18.08 -21.54
CA ASN A 415 7.02 17.37 -22.75
C ASN A 415 5.86 16.68 -23.48
N GLY A 416 4.61 17.07 -23.22
CA GLY A 416 3.44 16.63 -23.98
C GLY A 416 3.02 15.17 -23.76
N CYS A 417 3.52 14.51 -22.72
CA CYS A 417 3.11 13.15 -22.39
C CYS A 417 1.75 13.17 -21.68
N TYR A 418 0.85 12.24 -22.00
CA TYR A 418 -0.37 12.08 -21.22
C TYR A 418 0.00 11.67 -19.79
N THR A 419 -0.32 12.52 -18.83
CA THR A 419 0.10 12.41 -17.43
C THR A 419 -1.10 12.60 -16.51
N GLU A 420 -1.27 11.69 -15.55
CA GLU A 420 -2.36 11.72 -14.58
C GLU A 420 -1.80 11.60 -13.16
N GLU A 421 -2.08 12.59 -12.31
CA GLU A 421 -1.80 12.49 -10.89
C GLU A 421 -2.87 11.63 -10.20
N ILE A 422 -2.46 10.54 -9.57
CA ILE A 422 -3.36 9.61 -8.88
C ILE A 422 -3.42 9.96 -7.38
N GLN A 423 -2.27 10.27 -6.78
CA GLN A 423 -2.18 10.59 -5.36
C GLN A 423 -1.00 11.51 -5.08
N LEU A 424 -1.24 12.55 -4.27
CA LEU A 424 -0.23 13.33 -3.58
C LEU A 424 -0.54 13.30 -2.07
N SER A 425 0.47 13.14 -1.23
CA SER A 425 0.32 13.26 0.22
C SER A 425 1.65 13.61 0.88
N SER A 426 1.65 14.64 1.72
CA SER A 426 2.78 14.98 2.59
C SER A 426 2.43 14.79 4.08
N GLU A 427 1.35 14.04 4.35
CA GLU A 427 0.94 13.73 5.72
C GLU A 427 1.93 12.76 6.36
N ASP A 428 2.42 13.14 7.54
CA ASP A 428 3.30 12.29 8.31
C ASP A 428 2.58 11.02 8.77
N LEU A 429 3.30 9.90 8.82
CA LEU A 429 2.78 8.65 9.38
C LEU A 429 3.23 8.49 10.82
N TYR A 430 2.43 7.82 11.64
CA TYR A 430 2.83 7.37 12.97
C TYR A 430 2.85 5.84 12.96
N GLN A 431 4.05 5.27 12.95
CA GLN A 431 4.23 3.83 12.81
C GLN A 431 5.38 3.32 13.68
N GLU A 432 5.34 2.03 14.00
CA GLU A 432 6.36 1.41 14.83
C GLU A 432 7.64 1.12 14.01
N THR A 433 8.77 1.68 14.43
CA THR A 433 10.08 1.43 13.82
C THR A 433 11.14 1.25 14.89
N TRP A 434 12.28 0.63 14.55
CA TRP A 434 13.37 0.48 15.51
C TRP A 434 14.08 1.81 15.71
N ARG A 435 14.16 2.26 16.97
CA ARG A 435 14.85 3.49 17.36
C ARG A 435 16.17 3.12 18.02
N PHE A 436 17.24 3.13 17.23
CA PHE A 436 18.56 2.69 17.70
C PHE A 436 19.05 3.41 18.96
N LYS A 437 18.75 4.71 19.13
CA LYS A 437 19.11 5.46 20.35
C LYS A 437 18.47 4.89 21.61
N LEU A 438 17.25 4.35 21.48
CA LEU A 438 16.48 3.76 22.58
C LEU A 438 16.64 2.24 22.66
N ASP A 439 17.25 1.62 21.64
CA ASP A 439 17.33 0.17 21.45
C ASP A 439 15.98 -0.55 21.58
N LYS A 440 14.92 0.00 20.96
CA LYS A 440 13.60 -0.63 20.96
C LYS A 440 12.77 -0.19 19.77
N PHE A 441 11.80 -1.03 19.42
CA PHE A 441 10.70 -0.63 18.55
C PHE A 441 9.82 0.37 19.31
N LYS A 442 9.43 1.44 18.62
CA LYS A 442 8.58 2.47 19.17
C LYS A 442 7.76 3.09 18.06
N LEU A 443 6.48 3.39 18.36
CA LEU A 443 5.67 4.28 17.55
C LEU A 443 6.39 5.63 17.42
N ASP A 444 6.71 6.02 16.20
CA ASP A 444 7.36 7.29 15.90
C ASP A 444 6.81 7.91 14.62
N LYS A 445 7.06 9.21 14.50
CA LYS A 445 6.68 10.01 13.35
C LYS A 445 7.62 9.71 12.19
N ILE A 446 7.06 9.32 11.05
CA ILE A 446 7.76 9.11 9.79
C ILE A 446 7.37 10.27 8.88
N HIS A 447 8.32 11.17 8.66
CA HIS A 447 8.18 12.24 7.70
C HIS A 447 8.18 11.67 6.29
N ARG A 448 7.21 12.13 5.49
CA ARG A 448 7.12 11.73 4.09
C ARG A 448 6.48 12.77 3.20
N THR A 449 6.97 12.80 1.97
CA THR A 449 6.27 13.32 0.80
C THR A 449 6.17 12.19 -0.18
N GLN A 450 5.01 11.98 -0.77
CA GLN A 450 4.83 10.91 -1.73
C GLN A 450 3.90 11.32 -2.86
N LYS A 451 4.21 10.84 -4.06
CA LYS A 451 3.37 11.02 -5.25
C LYS A 451 3.29 9.71 -6.02
N LEU A 452 2.07 9.34 -6.37
CA LEU A 452 1.78 8.31 -7.37
C LEU A 452 1.16 9.00 -8.58
N PHE A 453 1.71 8.73 -9.75
CA PHE A 453 1.18 9.23 -11.01
C PHE A 453 1.41 8.25 -12.14
N TYR A 454 0.60 8.41 -13.17
CA TYR A 454 0.63 7.62 -14.40
C TYR A 454 1.12 8.48 -15.56
N VAL A 455 1.90 7.87 -16.46
CA VAL A 455 2.31 8.45 -17.74
C VAL A 455 2.12 7.40 -18.83
N ASN A 456 1.47 7.79 -19.93
CA ASN A 456 1.44 6.99 -21.15
C ASN A 456 2.58 7.44 -22.08
N LEU A 457 3.51 6.54 -22.40
CA LEU A 457 4.70 6.82 -23.22
C LEU A 457 4.66 6.19 -24.61
#